data_AF-A0A2N4S540-F1
#
_entry.id   AF-A0A2N4S540-F1
#
_cell.length_a   1.000
_cell.length_b   1.000
_cell.length_c   1.000
_cell.angle_alpha   90.00
_cell.angle_beta   90.00
_cell.angle_gamma   90.00
#
_symmetry.space_group_name_H-M   'P 1'
#
loop_
_entity.id
_entity.type
_entity.pdbx_description
1 polymer ?
#
loop_
_entity_poly.entity_id
_entity_poly.type
_entity_poly.pdbx_seq_one_letter_code
_entity_poly.pdbx_strand_id
1 'polypeptide(L)'
;MSALTCILLSSCNNDVEEKQIAIPDEEQTIVAQSGGILSFDNEAAFWEAVEKVRNNETSVALLTRSTSEDDFLSLYREFDQAMEEADNFYQRDGGYEEFKQKFPNLYYPQYNDDYSAYLPVSDEAIAKLVNPEGKVIINGEERDMRDVFSYVNLYNINTLIISIITTFYCRLFLI
;
A
#
# COMPACT_ATOMS: atom_id res chain seq x y z
N MET A 1 10.63 22.89 -73.86
CA MET A 1 11.71 21.91 -73.60
C MET A 1 13.04 22.64 -73.62
N SER A 2 13.64 22.91 -72.46
CA SER A 2 15.09 22.99 -72.26
C SER A 2 15.38 23.13 -70.76
N ALA A 3 16.38 22.39 -70.30
CA ALA A 3 16.77 22.14 -68.92
C ALA A 3 17.56 23.29 -68.26
N LEU A 4 17.79 23.21 -66.94
CA LEU A 4 19.11 23.18 -66.24
C LEU A 4 18.92 23.64 -64.77
N THR A 5 18.87 22.71 -63.81
CA THR A 5 19.95 22.32 -62.88
C THR A 5 20.36 23.41 -61.87
N CYS A 6 20.13 23.13 -60.58
CA CYS A 6 21.06 23.48 -59.51
C CYS A 6 21.25 22.23 -58.62
N ILE A 7 22.51 21.84 -58.44
CA ILE A 7 22.99 20.68 -57.71
C ILE A 7 23.95 21.21 -56.63
N LEU A 8 23.74 20.73 -55.39
CA LEU A 8 24.64 20.59 -54.23
C LEU A 8 24.97 21.87 -53.42
N LEU A 9 25.12 21.82 -52.08
CA LEU A 9 25.96 20.92 -51.28
C LEU A 9 25.44 20.63 -49.84
N SER A 10 25.90 19.49 -49.32
CA SER A 10 25.60 18.77 -48.06
C SER A 10 26.11 19.38 -46.74
N SER A 11 25.64 18.78 -45.62
CA SER A 11 26.28 18.43 -44.31
C SER A 11 25.44 18.91 -43.10
N CYS A 12 25.21 18.21 -41.98
CA CYS A 12 25.70 16.96 -41.38
C CYS A 12 24.57 16.32 -40.54
N ASN A 13 24.67 15.00 -40.40
CA ASN A 13 23.99 14.06 -39.50
C ASN A 13 23.31 14.63 -38.24
N ASN A 14 22.08 14.17 -38.02
CA ASN A 14 21.79 13.28 -36.90
C ASN A 14 20.72 12.29 -37.36
N ASP A 15 21.08 11.02 -37.44
CA ASP A 15 20.13 9.92 -37.54
C ASP A 15 19.29 9.94 -36.27
N VAL A 16 18.13 10.61 -36.32
CA VAL A 16 17.09 10.37 -35.33
C VAL A 16 16.41 9.09 -35.79
N GLU A 17 17.01 7.97 -35.38
CA GLU A 17 16.26 6.73 -35.22
C GLU A 17 15.02 7.09 -34.39
N GLU A 18 13.86 7.11 -35.04
CA GLU A 18 12.57 6.98 -34.38
C GLU A 18 12.57 5.60 -33.70
N LYS A 19 13.18 5.56 -32.52
CA LYS A 19 12.99 4.50 -31.57
C LYS A 19 11.52 4.59 -31.18
N GLN A 20 10.68 3.83 -31.88
CA GLN A 20 9.38 3.43 -31.38
C GLN A 20 9.66 2.82 -30.00
N ILE A 21 9.49 3.63 -28.96
CA ILE A 21 9.42 3.13 -27.60
C ILE A 21 8.14 2.31 -27.62
N ALA A 22 8.30 1.01 -27.81
CA ALA A 22 7.28 0.05 -27.46
C ALA A 22 6.92 0.38 -26.01
N ILE A 23 5.75 1.01 -25.83
CA ILE A 23 5.07 1.01 -24.54
C ILE A 23 4.90 -0.49 -24.26
N PRO A 24 5.55 -1.05 -23.23
CA PRO A 24 5.20 -2.39 -22.82
C PRO A 24 3.71 -2.30 -22.50
N ASP A 25 2.91 -3.06 -23.21
CA ASP A 25 1.54 -3.34 -22.84
C ASP A 25 1.63 -4.15 -21.55
N GLU A 26 1.92 -3.45 -20.44
CA GLU A 26 1.72 -3.99 -19.11
C GLU A 26 0.23 -4.20 -19.02
N GLU A 27 -0.16 -5.46 -19.18
CA GLU A 27 -1.49 -5.98 -18.90
C GLU A 27 -1.93 -5.39 -17.56
N GLN A 28 -2.71 -4.32 -17.60
CA GLN A 28 -3.18 -3.65 -16.41
C GLN A 28 -4.09 -4.64 -15.72
N THR A 29 -3.62 -5.22 -14.61
CA THR A 29 -4.43 -6.07 -13.75
C THR A 29 -5.49 -5.19 -13.11
N ILE A 30 -6.61 -5.02 -13.81
CA ILE A 30 -7.75 -4.24 -13.35
C ILE A 30 -8.41 -5.06 -12.23
N VAL A 31 -8.28 -4.58 -11.00
CA VAL A 31 -8.88 -5.25 -9.84
C VAL A 31 -10.32 -4.78 -9.69
N ALA A 32 -11.28 -5.71 -9.75
CA ALA A 32 -12.67 -5.38 -9.49
C ALA A 32 -12.87 -5.09 -7.99
N GLN A 33 -13.79 -4.19 -7.66
CA GLN A 33 -14.19 -3.94 -6.26
C GLN A 33 -15.64 -4.34 -6.06
N SER A 34 -15.91 -5.05 -4.98
CA SER A 34 -17.27 -5.36 -4.53
C SER A 34 -17.41 -4.92 -3.08
N GLY A 35 -18.27 -3.92 -2.83
CA GLY A 35 -18.53 -3.45 -1.46
C GLY A 35 -17.28 -2.98 -0.70
N GLY A 36 -16.31 -2.35 -1.38
CA GLY A 36 -15.06 -1.90 -0.76
C GLY A 36 -13.97 -2.98 -0.64
N ILE A 37 -14.20 -4.19 -1.15
CA ILE A 37 -13.24 -5.31 -1.13
C ILE A 37 -12.68 -5.53 -2.53
N LEU A 38 -11.35 -5.64 -2.64
CA LEU A 38 -10.68 -5.99 -3.90
C LEU A 38 -10.95 -7.44 -4.26
N SER A 39 -11.18 -7.70 -5.54
CA SER A 39 -11.50 -9.01 -6.10
C SER A 39 -10.51 -9.40 -7.18
N PHE A 40 -9.90 -10.57 -7.00
CA PHE A 40 -8.95 -11.19 -7.91
C PHE A 40 -9.52 -12.47 -8.48
N ASP A 41 -9.26 -12.73 -9.76
CA ASP A 41 -9.79 -13.91 -10.46
C ASP A 41 -9.27 -15.22 -9.87
N ASN A 42 -8.04 -15.23 -9.36
CA ASN A 42 -7.38 -16.41 -8.80
C ASN A 42 -6.20 -16.03 -7.89
N GLU A 43 -5.64 -17.02 -7.21
CA GLU A 43 -4.48 -16.87 -6.32
C GLU A 43 -3.26 -16.27 -7.03
N ALA A 44 -2.96 -16.70 -8.27
CA ALA A 44 -1.78 -16.21 -8.99
C ALA A 44 -1.87 -14.70 -9.26
N ALA A 45 -3.04 -14.20 -9.67
CA ALA A 45 -3.29 -12.77 -9.86
C ALA A 45 -3.15 -11.97 -8.56
N PHE A 46 -3.63 -12.51 -7.44
CA PHE A 46 -3.47 -11.88 -6.13
C PHE A 46 -1.99 -11.78 -5.73
N TRP A 47 -1.25 -12.89 -5.79
CA TRP A 47 0.17 -12.89 -5.41
C TRP A 47 1.04 -12.06 -6.35
N GLU A 48 0.73 -12.04 -7.64
CA GLU A 48 1.38 -11.13 -8.58
C GLU A 48 1.18 -9.66 -8.18
N ALA A 49 -0.04 -9.27 -7.80
CA ALA A 49 -0.31 -7.92 -7.31
C ALA A 49 0.44 -7.62 -6.00
N VAL A 50 0.52 -8.58 -5.08
CA VAL A 50 1.30 -8.46 -3.84
C VAL A 50 2.77 -8.19 -4.16
N GLU A 51 3.40 -8.95 -5.06
CA GLU A 51 4.81 -8.72 -5.44
C GLU A 51 5.02 -7.36 -6.11
N LYS A 52 4.13 -6.97 -7.03
CA LYS A 52 4.21 -5.65 -7.69
C LYS A 52 4.13 -4.50 -6.68
N VAL A 53 3.23 -4.59 -5.71
CA VAL A 53 3.12 -3.59 -4.63
C VAL A 53 4.35 -3.62 -3.72
N ARG A 54 4.84 -4.82 -3.36
CA ARG A 54 6.02 -4.99 -2.50
C ARG A 54 7.28 -4.41 -3.12
N ASN A 55 7.45 -4.58 -4.43
CA ASN A 55 8.60 -4.07 -5.17
C ASN A 55 8.44 -2.61 -5.63
N ASN A 56 7.32 -1.96 -5.29
CA ASN A 56 6.95 -0.62 -5.77
C ASN A 56 6.91 -0.50 -7.31
N GLU A 57 6.67 -1.62 -8.01
CA GLU A 57 6.50 -1.66 -9.46
C GLU A 57 5.14 -1.06 -9.86
N THR A 58 4.15 -1.13 -8.97
CA THR A 58 2.85 -0.52 -9.19
C THR A 58 2.32 0.09 -7.89
N SER A 59 1.49 1.13 -8.01
CA SER A 59 0.79 1.70 -6.87
C SER A 59 -0.62 1.10 -6.74
N VAL A 60 -1.10 0.97 -5.50
CA VAL A 60 -2.48 0.52 -5.23
C VAL A 60 -3.50 1.41 -5.95
N ALA A 61 -3.23 2.71 -6.03
CA ALA A 61 -4.09 3.66 -6.75
C ALA A 61 -4.20 3.33 -8.25
N LEU A 62 -3.15 2.79 -8.87
CA LEU A 62 -3.20 2.35 -10.27
C LEU A 62 -3.95 1.03 -10.43
N LEU A 63 -3.81 0.09 -9.49
CA LEU A 63 -4.56 -1.19 -9.47
C LEU A 63 -6.07 -0.98 -9.28
N THR A 64 -6.43 0.03 -8.49
CA THR A 64 -7.82 0.31 -8.08
C THR A 64 -8.48 1.43 -8.89
N ARG A 65 -7.79 2.03 -9.87
CA ARG A 65 -8.32 3.15 -10.68
C ARG A 65 -9.64 2.85 -11.41
N SER A 66 -10.00 1.57 -11.53
CA SER A 66 -11.23 1.11 -12.19
C SER A 66 -12.43 0.97 -11.25
N THR A 67 -12.21 1.09 -9.94
CA THR A 67 -13.24 0.85 -8.92
C THR A 67 -14.09 2.11 -8.78
N SER A 68 -15.41 1.97 -8.85
CA SER A 68 -16.37 3.08 -8.98
C SER A 68 -16.29 4.09 -7.83
N GLU A 69 -16.14 5.37 -8.20
CA GLU A 69 -16.30 6.65 -7.45
C GLU A 69 -15.71 6.84 -6.04
N ASP A 70 -15.46 5.79 -5.26
CA ASP A 70 -14.80 5.86 -3.96
C ASP A 70 -13.39 5.24 -4.05
N ASP A 71 -12.37 6.05 -3.73
CA ASP A 71 -11.00 5.56 -3.59
C ASP A 71 -10.98 4.37 -2.62
N PHE A 72 -10.37 3.25 -3.05
CA PHE A 72 -10.24 2.07 -2.19
C PHE A 72 -9.47 2.41 -0.90
N LEU A 73 -10.12 2.26 0.25
CA LEU A 73 -9.50 2.40 1.55
C LEU A 73 -8.88 1.06 1.97
N SER A 74 -7.55 0.98 1.97
CA SER A 74 -6.84 -0.20 2.45
C SER A 74 -6.67 -0.21 3.97
N LEU A 75 -6.45 -1.39 4.56
CA LEU A 75 -6.06 -1.51 5.96
C LEU A 75 -4.78 -0.72 6.27
N TYR A 76 -3.79 -0.76 5.38
CA TYR A 76 -2.57 0.03 5.54
C TYR A 76 -2.86 1.53 5.61
N ARG A 77 -3.80 2.04 4.80
CA ARG A 77 -4.19 3.45 4.82
C ARG A 77 -4.93 3.85 6.10
N GLU A 78 -5.76 2.98 6.66
CA GLU A 78 -6.36 3.19 8.00
C GLU A 78 -5.27 3.26 9.07
N PHE A 79 -4.30 2.33 9.03
CA PHE A 79 -3.18 2.32 9.97
C PHE A 79 -2.33 3.59 9.87
N ASP A 80 -1.98 4.03 8.66
CA ASP A 80 -1.19 5.25 8.44
C ASP A 80 -1.90 6.48 9.04
N GLN A 81 -3.20 6.61 8.79
CA GLN A 81 -4.02 7.66 9.40
C GLN A 81 -4.05 7.56 10.93
N ALA A 82 -4.15 6.34 11.47
CA ALA A 82 -4.13 6.13 12.91
C ALA A 82 -2.80 6.59 13.52
N MET A 83 -1.68 6.34 12.86
CA MET A 83 -0.35 6.79 13.31
C MET A 83 -0.19 8.31 13.25
N GLU A 84 -0.74 8.98 12.23
CA GLU A 84 -0.76 10.44 12.14
C GLU A 84 -1.57 11.09 13.30
N GLU A 85 -2.64 10.43 13.74
CA GLU A 85 -3.56 10.99 14.73
C GLU A 85 -3.24 10.56 16.18
N ALA A 86 -2.45 9.50 16.38
CA ALA A 86 -2.24 8.86 17.69
C ALA A 86 -1.83 9.85 18.80
N ASP A 87 -0.89 10.76 18.52
CA ASP A 87 -0.39 11.73 19.50
C ASP A 87 -1.51 12.64 20.05
N ASN A 88 -2.44 13.07 19.19
CA ASN A 88 -3.55 13.93 19.59
C ASN A 88 -4.56 13.21 20.51
N PHE A 89 -4.65 11.88 20.39
CA PHE A 89 -5.49 11.08 21.27
C PHE A 89 -4.77 10.77 22.58
N TYR A 90 -3.52 10.34 22.54
CA TYR A 90 -2.81 9.82 23.72
C TYR A 90 -2.48 10.89 24.75
N GLN A 91 -2.47 12.17 24.36
CA GLN A 91 -2.28 13.30 25.28
C GLN A 91 -3.51 13.64 26.13
N ARG A 92 -4.67 13.02 25.87
CA ARG A 92 -5.94 13.34 26.53
C ARG A 92 -6.39 12.18 27.43
N ASP A 93 -6.93 12.52 28.60
CA ASP A 93 -7.59 11.53 29.47
C ASP A 93 -8.72 10.83 28.70
N GLY A 94 -8.69 9.49 28.67
CA GLY A 94 -9.65 8.67 27.91
C GLY A 94 -9.41 8.59 26.40
N GLY A 95 -8.41 9.31 25.86
CA GLY A 95 -8.18 9.39 24.43
C GLY A 95 -7.77 8.06 23.77
N TYR A 96 -7.14 7.14 24.50
CA TYR A 96 -6.86 5.80 23.98
C TYR A 96 -8.13 4.99 23.67
N GLU A 97 -9.16 5.08 24.52
CA GLU A 97 -10.42 4.38 24.27
C GLU A 97 -11.21 5.03 23.12
N GLU A 98 -11.14 6.36 22.96
CA GLU A 98 -11.66 7.05 21.77
C GLU A 98 -10.91 6.62 20.50
N PHE A 99 -9.58 6.47 20.59
CA PHE A 99 -8.74 6.02 19.48
C PHE A 99 -9.13 4.62 19.01
N LYS A 100 -9.31 3.67 19.93
CA LYS A 100 -9.80 2.31 19.64
C LYS A 100 -11.18 2.28 19.00
N GLN A 101 -12.07 3.19 19.39
CA GLN A 101 -13.38 3.31 18.76
C GLN A 101 -13.29 3.88 17.34
N LYS A 102 -12.34 4.79 17.09
CA LYS A 102 -12.13 5.41 15.78
C LYS A 102 -11.45 4.47 14.77
N PHE A 103 -10.49 3.66 15.22
CA PHE A 103 -9.72 2.73 14.39
C PHE A 103 -9.93 1.28 14.87
N PRO A 104 -11.15 0.74 14.80
CA PRO A 104 -11.50 -0.52 15.43
C PRO A 104 -10.85 -1.74 14.77
N ASN A 105 -10.33 -1.59 13.55
CA ASN A 105 -9.79 -2.70 12.79
C ASN A 105 -8.32 -3.01 13.11
N LEU A 106 -7.64 -2.11 13.83
CA LEU A 106 -6.25 -2.31 14.23
C LEU A 106 -6.14 -3.32 15.38
N TYR A 107 -4.96 -3.90 15.52
CA TYR A 107 -4.64 -4.78 16.64
C TYR A 107 -4.17 -3.96 17.85
N TYR A 108 -4.83 -4.17 18.98
CA TYR A 108 -4.51 -3.53 20.26
C TYR A 108 -4.11 -4.60 21.28
N PRO A 109 -2.82 -4.71 21.65
CA PRO A 109 -2.43 -5.68 22.67
C PRO A 109 -2.98 -5.26 24.04
N GLN A 110 -3.67 -6.17 24.70
CA GLN A 110 -4.11 -5.98 26.09
C GLN A 110 -3.01 -6.40 27.07
N TYR A 111 -1.78 -5.90 26.88
CA TYR A 111 -0.64 -6.29 27.71
C TYR A 111 -0.10 -5.10 28.51
N ASN A 112 -0.44 -5.07 29.80
CA ASN A 112 -0.04 -4.02 30.74
C ASN A 112 -0.43 -2.61 30.26
N ASP A 113 0.50 -1.66 30.37
CA ASP A 113 0.35 -0.25 29.98
C ASP A 113 0.77 0.01 28.52
N ASP A 114 0.68 -1.01 27.65
CA ASP A 114 0.99 -0.86 26.23
C ASP A 114 -0.18 -0.19 25.48
N TYR A 115 -0.11 1.13 25.34
CA TYR A 115 -1.08 1.94 24.60
C TYR A 115 -0.76 2.03 23.10
N SER A 116 -0.28 0.93 22.51
CA SER A 116 0.06 0.87 21.09
C SER A 116 -1.08 0.33 20.22
N ALA A 117 -0.96 0.55 18.91
CA ALA A 117 -1.82 -0.03 17.89
C ALA A 117 -0.93 -0.59 16.77
N TYR A 118 -1.33 -1.73 16.20
CA TYR A 118 -0.53 -2.45 15.20
C TYR A 118 -1.39 -2.85 14.00
N LEU A 119 -0.74 -3.04 12.86
CA LEU A 119 -1.35 -3.71 11.72
C LEU A 119 -1.72 -5.15 12.08
N PRO A 120 -2.97 -5.58 11.85
CA PRO A 120 -3.40 -6.96 12.07
C PRO A 120 -2.94 -7.93 10.96
N VAL A 121 -2.22 -7.43 9.94
CA VAL A 121 -1.63 -8.16 8.82
C VAL A 121 -0.13 -7.90 8.81
N SER A 122 0.69 -8.95 8.83
CA SER A 122 2.15 -8.85 8.96
C SER A 122 2.87 -8.34 7.70
N ASP A 123 2.36 -8.69 6.52
CA ASP A 123 2.90 -8.25 5.24
C ASP A 123 2.26 -6.92 4.81
N GLU A 124 3.07 -5.87 4.74
CA GLU A 124 2.65 -4.53 4.33
C GLU A 124 2.01 -4.50 2.94
N ALA A 125 2.54 -5.27 1.98
CA ALA A 125 2.01 -5.31 0.63
C ALA A 125 0.61 -5.94 0.59
N ILE A 126 0.37 -6.95 1.44
CA ILE A 126 -0.97 -7.51 1.63
C ILE A 126 -1.87 -6.48 2.32
N ALA A 127 -1.41 -5.82 3.39
CA ALA A 127 -2.17 -4.79 4.10
C ALA A 127 -2.62 -3.62 3.19
N LYS A 128 -1.83 -3.33 2.16
CA LYS A 128 -2.13 -2.35 1.11
C LYS A 128 -3.22 -2.80 0.12
N LEU A 129 -3.47 -4.11 0.01
CA LEU A 129 -4.40 -4.72 -0.96
C LEU A 129 -5.69 -5.26 -0.31
N VAL A 130 -5.76 -5.32 1.01
CA VAL A 130 -6.98 -5.73 1.74
C VAL A 130 -7.75 -4.51 2.24
N ASN A 131 -9.07 -4.66 2.34
CA ASN A 131 -9.93 -3.63 2.93
C ASN A 131 -9.60 -3.46 4.44
N PRO A 132 -10.21 -2.49 5.15
CA PRO A 132 -9.87 -2.26 6.55
C PRO A 132 -10.16 -3.43 7.47
N GLU A 133 -11.12 -4.29 7.14
CA GLU A 133 -11.40 -5.53 7.89
C GLU A 133 -10.33 -6.62 7.68
N GLY A 134 -9.34 -6.39 6.80
CA GLY A 134 -8.30 -7.35 6.44
C GLY A 134 -8.71 -8.34 5.36
N LYS A 135 -9.74 -8.03 4.56
CA LYS A 135 -10.36 -8.95 3.61
C LYS A 135 -10.02 -8.66 2.16
N VAL A 136 -10.04 -9.73 1.36
CA VAL A 136 -9.91 -9.74 -0.11
C VAL A 136 -10.79 -10.85 -0.69
N ILE A 137 -11.28 -10.69 -1.92
CA ILE A 137 -11.98 -11.74 -2.66
C ILE A 137 -11.00 -12.39 -3.64
N ILE A 138 -10.85 -13.71 -3.58
CA ILE A 138 -10.00 -14.49 -4.50
C ILE A 138 -10.84 -15.62 -5.06
N ASN A 139 -10.94 -15.72 -6.39
CA ASN A 139 -11.75 -16.75 -7.06
C ASN A 139 -13.22 -16.79 -6.55
N GLY A 140 -13.78 -15.60 -6.27
CA GLY A 140 -15.14 -15.45 -5.73
C GLY A 140 -15.31 -15.77 -4.25
N GLU A 141 -14.26 -16.16 -3.53
CA GLU A 141 -14.29 -16.43 -2.09
C GLU A 141 -13.69 -15.26 -1.30
N GLU A 142 -14.41 -14.77 -0.28
CA GLU A 142 -13.88 -13.80 0.69
C GLU A 142 -12.87 -14.49 1.62
N ARG A 143 -11.69 -13.90 1.77
CA ARG A 143 -10.55 -14.39 2.55
C ARG A 143 -10.16 -13.33 3.57
N ASP A 144 -9.95 -13.73 4.82
CA ASP A 144 -9.39 -12.88 5.89
C ASP A 144 -7.87 -13.10 5.92
N MET A 145 -7.11 -12.03 5.70
CA MET A 145 -5.65 -12.06 5.62
C MET A 145 -4.96 -11.68 6.93
N ARG A 146 -5.73 -11.41 7.99
CA ARG A 146 -5.16 -11.08 9.30
C ARG A 146 -4.44 -12.30 9.87
N ASP A 147 -3.22 -12.08 10.34
CA ASP A 147 -2.35 -13.10 10.91
C ASP A 147 -1.69 -12.63 12.22
N VAL A 148 -2.00 -11.41 12.67
CA VAL A 148 -1.53 -10.84 13.93
C VAL A 148 -2.68 -10.81 14.94
N PHE A 149 -2.68 -11.77 15.86
CA PHE A 149 -3.70 -11.88 16.91
C PHE A 149 -3.13 -11.87 18.33
N SER A 150 -1.80 -11.89 18.46
CA SER A 150 -1.13 -11.97 19.74
C SER A 150 0.19 -11.19 19.75
N TYR A 151 0.65 -10.81 20.94
CA TYR A 151 1.96 -10.18 21.12
C TYR A 151 3.13 -11.05 20.62
N VAL A 152 2.98 -12.39 20.66
CA VAL A 152 3.99 -13.32 20.14
C VAL A 152 4.11 -13.20 18.61
N ASN A 153 3.02 -12.85 17.91
CA ASN A 153 3.05 -12.63 16.47
C ASN A 153 3.84 -11.36 16.12
N LEU A 154 3.82 -10.34 17.00
CA LEU A 154 4.60 -9.09 16.83
C LEU A 154 6.11 -9.30 16.92
N TYR A 155 6.58 -10.31 17.66
CA TYR A 155 8.02 -10.56 17.83
C TYR A 155 8.72 -10.98 16.52
N ASN A 156 7.98 -11.59 15.60
CA ASN A 156 8.48 -11.94 14.26
C ASN A 156 8.41 -10.77 13.26
N ILE A 157 7.53 -9.79 13.52
CA ILE A 157 7.30 -8.60 12.68
C ILE A 157 8.23 -7.44 13.06
N ASN A 158 8.71 -7.42 14.31
CA ASN A 158 9.59 -6.39 14.89
C ASN A 158 10.97 -6.24 14.22
N THR A 159 11.29 -7.06 13.21
CA THR A 159 12.49 -6.83 12.39
C THR A 159 12.28 -5.74 11.32
N LEU A 160 11.04 -5.31 11.05
CA LEU A 160 10.73 -4.34 9.98
C LEU A 160 9.85 -3.15 10.38
N ILE A 161 9.15 -3.18 11.52
CA ILE A 161 8.39 -2.01 11.97
C ILE A 161 9.22 -1.23 12.98
N ILE A 162 9.63 -0.01 12.57
CA ILE A 162 10.21 0.99 13.45
C ILE A 162 9.33 1.12 14.68
N SER A 163 9.85 0.68 15.82
CA SER A 163 9.33 1.07 17.12
C SER A 163 9.42 2.60 17.21
N ILE A 164 8.31 3.30 16.98
CA ILE A 164 8.19 4.75 17.24
C ILE A 164 8.32 5.02 18.75
N ILE A 165 8.36 3.98 19.59
CA ILE A 165 8.71 4.07 21.01
C ILE A 165 10.20 4.43 21.17
N THR A 166 11.09 4.03 20.24
CA THR A 166 12.54 4.24 20.39
C THR A 166 12.98 5.69 20.24
N THR A 167 12.26 6.53 19.50
CA THR A 167 12.64 7.95 19.34
C THR A 167 12.15 8.82 20.49
N PHE A 168 11.04 8.47 21.15
CA PHE A 168 10.49 9.28 22.26
C PHE A 168 10.96 8.83 23.65
N TYR A 169 11.12 7.54 23.92
CA TYR A 169 11.60 7.11 25.25
C TYR A 169 13.10 7.31 25.47
N CYS A 170 13.92 7.41 24.42
CA CYS A 170 15.34 7.82 24.58
C CYS A 170 15.50 9.30 24.96
N ARG A 171 14.45 10.13 24.86
CA ARG A 171 14.52 11.56 25.22
C ARG A 171 13.83 11.91 26.53
N LEU A 172 13.08 10.99 27.15
CA LEU A 172 12.42 11.23 28.45
C LEU A 172 13.15 10.60 29.66
N PHE A 173 14.22 9.83 29.44
CA PHE A 173 15.05 9.23 30.50
C PHE A 173 16.51 9.74 30.54
N LEU A 174 16.79 10.88 29.90
CA LEU A 174 18.04 11.62 30.07
C LEU A 174 17.74 13.07 30.52
N ILE A 175 17.16 13.19 31.71
CA ILE A 175 17.33 14.36 32.59
C ILE A 175 17.76 13.81 33.95
#